data_AF-A0A954SR90-F1
#
_entry.id   AF-A0A954SR90-F1
#
_cell.length_a   1.000
_cell.length_b   1.000
_cell.length_c   1.000
_cell.angle_alpha   90.00
_cell.angle_beta   90.00
_cell.angle_gamma   90.00
#
_symmetry.space_group_name_H-M   'P 1'
#
loop_
_entity.id
_entity.type
_entity.pdbx_description
1 polymer ?
#
loop_
_entity_poly.entity_id
_entity_poly.type
_entity_poly.pdbx_seq_one_letter_code
_entity_poly.pdbx_strand_id
1 'polypeptide(L)'
;RGELVGRVYVVVDDPSRANDPAAAVAAGTRMLEGRTRHPELAADAELSDDSRLWAALQEASGGTWGGCVYDVERITRLLAAGRHALGETPD
;
A
#
# COMPACT_ATOMS: atom_id res chain seq x y z
N ARG A 1 4.49 -26.42 -18.25
CA ARG A 1 4.68 -25.19 -17.46
C ARG A 1 3.62 -24.22 -17.96
N GLY A 2 2.65 -23.82 -17.12
CA GLY A 2 1.54 -22.97 -17.56
C GLY A 2 2.01 -21.53 -17.78
N GLU A 3 1.59 -20.93 -18.88
CA GLU A 3 1.76 -19.50 -19.14
C GLU A 3 0.50 -18.77 -18.64
N LEU A 4 0.69 -17.73 -17.83
CA LEU A 4 -0.41 -16.87 -17.40
C LEU A 4 -0.46 -15.67 -18.33
N VAL A 5 -1.55 -15.54 -19.08
CA VAL A 5 -1.80 -14.39 -19.95
C VAL A 5 -2.85 -13.50 -19.29
N GLY A 6 -2.50 -12.24 -19.07
CA GLY A 6 -3.40 -11.21 -18.54
C GLY A 6 -3.62 -10.08 -19.55
N ARG A 7 -4.69 -9.30 -19.36
CA ARG A 7 -4.96 -8.09 -20.14
C ARG A 7 -5.47 -7.00 -19.21
N VAL A 8 -4.99 -5.77 -19.44
CA VAL A 8 -5.44 -4.57 -18.72
C VAL A 8 -6.10 -3.64 -19.74
N TYR A 9 -7.29 -3.15 -19.40
CA TYR A 9 -8.01 -2.17 -20.20
C TYR A 9 -7.90 -0.81 -19.51
N VAL A 10 -7.29 0.16 -20.19
CA VAL A 10 -7.16 1.52 -19.69
C VAL A 10 -8.37 2.32 -20.16
N VAL A 11 -9.07 2.94 -19.20
CA VAL A 11 -10.16 3.88 -19.52
C VAL A 11 -9.54 5.27 -19.69
N VAL A 12 -9.71 5.84 -20.89
CA VAL A 12 -9.25 7.19 -21.21
C VAL A 12 -10.41 8.17 -21.16
N ASP A 13 -10.13 9.37 -20.67
CA ASP A 13 -11.02 10.52 -20.72
C ASP A 13 -11.01 11.17 -22.13
N ASP A 14 -9.88 11.10 -22.80
CA ASP A 14 -9.66 11.61 -24.16
C ASP A 14 -9.64 10.46 -25.19
N PRO A 15 -10.67 10.36 -26.07
CA PRO A 15 -10.77 9.28 -27.05
C PRO A 15 -9.64 9.31 -28.09
N SER A 16 -8.94 10.44 -28.27
CA SER A 16 -7.77 10.49 -29.16
C SER A 16 -6.61 9.61 -28.66
N ARG A 17 -6.61 9.25 -27.37
CA ARG A 17 -5.61 8.38 -26.73
C ARG A 17 -6.04 6.91 -26.66
N ALA A 18 -7.23 6.56 -27.15
CA ALA A 18 -7.76 5.20 -27.02
C ALA A 18 -6.89 4.13 -27.71
N ASN A 19 -6.11 4.53 -28.73
CA ASN A 19 -5.22 3.64 -29.48
C ASN A 19 -3.74 3.77 -29.08
N ASP A 20 -3.43 4.56 -28.05
CA ASP A 20 -2.07 4.72 -27.51
C ASP A 20 -2.07 4.44 -25.99
N PRO A 21 -1.90 3.17 -25.57
CA PRO A 21 -1.91 2.79 -24.17
C PRO A 21 -0.80 3.45 -23.35
N ALA A 22 0.37 3.72 -23.94
CA ALA A 22 1.48 4.32 -23.23
C ALA A 22 1.19 5.78 -22.89
N ALA A 23 0.67 6.54 -23.86
CA ALA A 23 0.23 7.92 -23.64
C ALA A 23 -0.93 7.99 -22.64
N ALA A 24 -1.89 7.05 -22.71
CA ALA A 24 -2.99 6.94 -21.77
C ALA A 24 -2.52 6.73 -20.32
N VAL A 25 -1.59 5.79 -20.10
CA VAL A 25 -1.01 5.53 -18.77
C VAL A 25 -0.27 6.75 -18.25
N ALA A 26 0.59 7.38 -19.06
CA ALA A 26 1.33 8.58 -18.65
C ALA A 26 0.41 9.77 -18.30
N ALA A 27 -0.72 9.93 -19.01
CA ALA A 27 -1.72 10.94 -18.68
C ALA A 27 -2.41 10.64 -17.35
N GLY A 28 -2.84 9.38 -17.14
CA GLY A 28 -3.46 8.94 -15.89
C GLY A 28 -2.53 9.07 -14.68
N THR A 29 -1.25 8.69 -14.82
CA THR A 29 -0.25 8.85 -13.76
C THR A 29 -0.09 10.31 -13.36
N ARG A 30 0.10 11.23 -14.31
CA ARG A 30 0.20 12.67 -14.01
C ARG A 30 -1.06 13.22 -13.33
N MET A 31 -2.24 12.75 -13.75
CA MET A 31 -3.50 13.13 -13.11
C MET A 31 -3.55 12.65 -11.65
N LEU A 32 -3.11 11.43 -11.35
CA LEU A 32 -3.10 10.86 -10.01
C LEU A 32 -2.04 11.51 -9.11
N GLU A 33 -0.85 11.78 -9.63
CA GLU A 33 0.24 12.46 -8.91
C GLU A 33 -0.14 13.88 -8.48
N GLY A 34 -0.96 14.57 -9.28
CA GLY A 34 -1.48 15.89 -8.95
C GLY A 34 -2.58 15.91 -7.88
N ARG A 35 -3.12 14.74 -7.46
CA ARG A 35 -4.17 14.67 -6.44
C ARG A 35 -3.57 14.80 -5.05
N THR A 36 -4.03 15.78 -4.29
CA THR A 36 -3.78 15.82 -2.85
C THR A 36 -4.60 14.74 -2.15
N ARG A 37 -4.04 14.16 -1.07
CA ARG A 37 -4.85 13.34 -0.16
C ARG A 37 -6.00 14.19 0.38
N HIS A 38 -7.16 13.57 0.56
CA HIS A 38 -8.30 14.26 1.16
C HIS A 38 -7.90 14.74 2.56
N PRO A 39 -8.09 16.02 2.92
CA PRO A 39 -7.56 16.58 4.16
C PRO A 39 -8.15 15.93 5.42
N GLU A 40 -9.37 15.39 5.31
CA GLU A 40 -10.07 14.70 6.41
C GLU A 40 -9.88 13.19 6.39
N LEU A 41 -9.01 12.64 5.51
CA LEU A 41 -8.74 11.21 5.50
C LEU A 41 -7.97 10.82 6.77
N ALA A 42 -8.66 10.17 7.70
CA ALA A 42 -8.12 9.70 8.96
C ALA A 42 -8.70 8.32 9.32
N ALA A 43 -8.08 7.65 10.29
CA ALA A 43 -8.66 6.45 10.89
C ALA A 43 -9.94 6.81 11.65
N ASP A 44 -10.90 5.89 11.69
CA ASP A 44 -12.13 6.06 12.47
C ASP A 44 -11.82 6.18 13.96
N ALA A 45 -12.47 7.13 14.64
CA ALA A 45 -12.30 7.38 16.07
C ALA A 45 -12.74 6.17 16.91
N GLU A 46 -13.77 5.44 16.46
CA GLU A 46 -14.33 4.26 17.13
C GLU A 46 -13.65 2.95 16.70
N LEU A 47 -12.56 3.02 15.93
CA LEU A 47 -11.82 1.83 15.50
C LEU A 47 -11.26 1.06 16.72
N SER A 48 -11.60 -0.23 16.81
CA SER A 48 -11.14 -1.08 17.91
C SER A 48 -9.61 -1.26 17.92
N ASP A 49 -9.05 -1.50 19.11
CA ASP A 49 -7.61 -1.69 19.27
C ASP A 49 -7.08 -2.90 18.50
N ASP A 50 -7.87 -3.98 18.40
CA ASP A 50 -7.54 -5.15 17.57
C ASP A 50 -7.40 -4.77 16.08
N SER A 51 -8.27 -3.89 15.58
CA SER A 51 -8.23 -3.43 14.19
C SER A 51 -7.03 -2.51 13.93
N ARG A 52 -6.68 -1.68 14.92
CA ARG A 52 -5.48 -0.83 14.87
C ARG A 52 -4.20 -1.68 14.88
N LEU A 53 -4.14 -2.67 15.76
CA LEU A 53 -3.02 -3.61 15.83
C LEU A 53 -2.87 -4.40 14.53
N TRP A 54 -3.98 -4.93 14.00
CA TRP A 54 -4.01 -5.60 12.70
C TRP A 54 -3.41 -4.71 11.61
N ALA A 55 -3.89 -3.48 11.46
CA ALA A 55 -3.39 -2.56 10.44
C ALA A 55 -1.88 -2.28 10.57
N ALA A 56 -1.39 -2.08 11.80
CA ALA A 56 0.04 -1.87 12.06
C ALA A 56 0.90 -3.09 11.69
N LEU A 57 0.43 -4.31 12.00
CA LEU A 57 1.12 -5.54 11.63
C LEU A 57 1.16 -5.74 10.11
N GLN A 58 0.10 -5.36 9.41
CA GLN A 58 0.05 -5.41 7.95
C GLN A 58 1.03 -4.41 7.33
N GLU A 59 1.07 -3.17 7.83
CA GLU A 59 2.03 -2.15 7.39
C GLU A 59 3.47 -2.62 7.61
N ALA A 60 3.77 -3.14 8.80
CA ALA A 60 5.07 -3.72 9.13
C ALA A 60 5.47 -4.83 8.15
N SER A 61 4.50 -5.58 7.62
CA SER A 61 4.70 -6.70 6.68
C SER A 61 4.82 -6.28 5.20
N GLY A 62 4.78 -4.99 4.88
CA GLY A 62 4.81 -4.49 3.49
C GLY A 62 3.48 -3.91 3.00
N GLY A 63 2.50 -3.78 3.89
CA GLY A 63 1.22 -3.13 3.66
C GLY A 63 0.29 -3.91 2.73
N THR A 64 -0.73 -3.22 2.24
CA THR A 64 -1.75 -3.80 1.34
C THR A 64 -1.16 -4.33 0.03
N TRP A 65 -0.04 -3.75 -0.41
CA TRP A 65 0.66 -4.16 -1.62
C TRP A 65 1.57 -5.38 -1.40
N GLY A 66 1.86 -5.74 -0.15
CA GLY A 66 2.55 -6.97 0.24
C GLY A 66 1.65 -8.20 0.32
N GLY A 67 0.39 -8.10 -0.11
CA GLY A 67 -0.56 -9.21 -0.14
C GLY A 67 -1.40 -9.38 1.14
N CYS A 68 -1.35 -8.42 2.07
CA CYS A 68 -2.09 -8.46 3.33
C CYS A 68 -1.82 -9.74 4.16
N VAL A 69 -0.57 -10.20 4.16
CA VAL A 69 -0.10 -11.33 4.96
C VAL A 69 0.91 -10.87 6.00
N TYR A 70 0.95 -11.53 7.15
CA TYR A 70 1.96 -11.25 8.17
C TYR A 70 3.34 -11.77 7.73
N ASP A 71 4.31 -10.88 7.65
CA ASP A 71 5.73 -11.22 7.54
C ASP A 71 6.31 -11.26 8.96
N VAL A 72 6.29 -12.45 9.56
CA VAL A 72 6.71 -12.67 10.95
C VAL A 72 8.16 -12.25 11.18
N GLU A 73 9.06 -12.51 10.23
CA GLU A 73 10.47 -12.14 10.37
C GLU A 73 10.65 -10.63 10.36
N ARG A 74 9.95 -9.93 9.47
CA ARG A 74 10.00 -8.47 9.39
C ARG A 74 9.38 -7.81 10.62
N ILE A 75 8.21 -8.29 11.07
CA ILE A 75 7.57 -7.81 12.30
C ILE A 75 8.52 -7.97 13.50
N THR A 76 9.09 -9.17 13.68
CA THR A 76 9.95 -9.45 14.84
C THR A 76 11.22 -8.60 14.83
N ARG A 77 11.83 -8.37 13.65
CA ARG A 77 12.98 -7.48 13.49
C ARG A 77 12.64 -6.03 13.82
N LEU A 78 11.49 -5.53 13.36
CA LEU A 78 11.03 -4.16 13.66
C LEU A 78 10.78 -3.98 15.15
N LEU A 79 10.14 -4.95 15.81
CA LEU A 79 9.92 -4.91 17.26
C LEU A 79 11.25 -4.94 18.04
N ALA A 80 12.23 -5.74 17.62
CA ALA A 80 13.55 -5.76 18.25
C ALA A 80 14.31 -4.43 18.08
N ALA A 81 14.26 -3.85 16.88
CA ALA A 81 14.84 -2.53 16.62
C ALA A 81 14.13 -1.44 17.44
N GLY A 82 12.80 -1.52 17.59
CA GLY A 82 12.01 -0.61 18.42
C GLY A 82 12.42 -0.65 19.89
N ARG A 83 12.55 -1.85 20.49
CA ARG A 83 13.03 -2.00 21.87
C ARG A 83 14.42 -1.38 22.06
N HIS A 84 15.35 -1.67 21.14
CA HIS A 84 16.68 -1.06 21.18
C HIS A 84 16.63 0.48 21.09
N ALA A 85 15.79 1.03 20.19
CA ALA A 85 15.62 2.47 20.04
C ALA A 85 15.01 3.14 21.27
N LEU A 86 14.17 2.42 22.02
CA LEU A 86 13.58 2.88 23.28
C LEU A 86 14.50 2.69 24.50
N GLY A 87 15.67 2.08 24.33
CA GLY A 87 16.57 1.75 25.43
C GLY A 87 16.06 0.61 26.31
N GLU A 88 15.09 -0.17 25.81
CA GLU A 88 14.56 -1.36 26.46
C GLU A 88 15.51 -2.53 26.15
N THR A 89 16.41 -2.82 27.07
CA THR A 89 17.24 -4.02 27.00
C THR A 89 16.34 -5.24 27.17
N PRO A 90 16.47 -6.28 26.32
CA PRO A 90 15.85 -7.58 26.64
C PRO A 90 16.45 -8.08 27.96
N ASP A 91 15.60 -8.51 28.88
CA ASP A 91 16.02 -9.28 30.07
C ASP A 91 16.83 -10.53 29.66
#